data_AF-A0A6A3FGU1-F1
#
_entry.id   AF-A0A6A3FGU1-F1
#
_cell.length_a   1.000
_cell.length_b   1.000
_cell.length_c   1.000
_cell.angle_alpha   90.00
_cell.angle_beta   90.00
_cell.angle_gamma   90.00
#
_symmetry.space_group_name_H-M   'P 1'
#
loop_
_entity.id
_entity.type
_entity.pdbx_description
1 polymer ?
#
loop_
_entity_poly.entity_id
_entity_poly.type
_entity_poly.pdbx_seq_one_letter_code
_entity_poly.pdbx_strand_id
1 'polypeptide(L)'
;MCNQLIEEHGLVACFDGEYGAKEKCKLLIESLSPGELKSEVKNAIRLVPDARSDECKLHNLVLDKALKQDRDFRRRKRSRYDEQFDKPDKPAKLQNRKSPVDHAGRGQYGRSEKKTGPQR
;
A
#
# COMPACT_ATOMS: atom_id res chain seq x y z
N MET A 1 -14.51 -30.07 2.73
CA MET A 1 -14.34 -29.49 4.08
C MET A 1 -15.56 -28.69 4.52
N CYS A 2 -16.03 -27.66 3.82
CA CYS A 2 -17.21 -26.90 4.27
C CYS A 2 -18.53 -27.71 4.26
N ASN A 3 -18.76 -28.56 3.26
CA ASN A 3 -19.98 -29.40 3.22
C ASN A 3 -20.02 -30.42 4.36
N GLN A 4 -18.87 -31.00 4.71
CA GLN A 4 -18.77 -31.98 5.79
C GLN A 4 -19.11 -31.38 7.16
N LEU A 5 -18.66 -30.15 7.44
CA LEU A 5 -19.02 -29.42 8.66
C LEU A 5 -20.52 -29.06 8.69
N ILE A 6 -21.08 -28.69 7.55
CA ILE A 6 -22.52 -28.40 7.43
C ILE A 6 -23.34 -29.66 7.70
N GLU A 7 -22.91 -30.82 7.19
CA GLU A 7 -23.55 -32.11 7.41
C GLU A 7 -23.43 -32.55 8.89
N GLU A 8 -22.25 -32.46 9.48
CA GLU A 8 -21.99 -32.84 10.88
C GLU A 8 -22.87 -32.07 11.87
N HIS A 9 -23.14 -30.79 11.59
CA HIS A 9 -24.01 -29.96 12.42
C HIS A 9 -25.48 -29.95 11.99
N GLY A 10 -25.87 -30.77 10.99
CA GLY A 10 -27.26 -30.84 10.51
C GLY A 10 -27.76 -29.56 9.85
N LEU A 11 -26.86 -28.70 9.35
CA LEU A 11 -27.16 -27.40 8.77
C LEU A 11 -27.43 -27.46 7.25
N VAL A 12 -27.51 -28.66 6.68
CA VAL A 12 -27.68 -28.87 5.22
C VAL A 12 -28.88 -28.07 4.69
N ALA A 13 -30.01 -28.11 5.41
CA ALA A 13 -31.23 -27.39 5.03
C ALA A 13 -31.06 -25.85 5.00
N CYS A 14 -30.11 -25.30 5.76
CA CYS A 14 -29.84 -23.85 5.78
C CYS A 14 -29.02 -23.38 4.56
N PHE A 15 -28.28 -24.30 3.93
CA PHE A 15 -27.41 -24.01 2.80
C PHE A 15 -27.84 -24.73 1.52
N ASP A 16 -29.04 -25.29 1.50
CA ASP A 16 -29.62 -25.93 0.33
C ASP A 16 -30.14 -24.90 -0.70
N GLY A 17 -30.12 -25.29 -1.97
CA GLY A 17 -30.53 -24.47 -3.10
C GLY A 17 -29.64 -23.26 -3.40
N GLU A 18 -30.07 -22.44 -4.36
CA GLU A 18 -29.30 -21.27 -4.83
C GLU A 18 -29.09 -20.20 -3.75
N TYR A 19 -30.08 -20.03 -2.86
CA TYR A 19 -29.99 -19.07 -1.76
C TYR A 19 -28.92 -19.51 -0.75
N GLY A 20 -28.92 -20.80 -0.39
CA GLY A 20 -27.94 -21.37 0.52
C GLY A 20 -26.51 -21.25 -0.01
N ALA A 21 -26.29 -21.51 -1.29
CA ALA A 21 -24.97 -21.34 -1.94
C ALA A 21 -24.46 -19.89 -1.84
N LYS A 22 -25.35 -18.89 -2.05
CA LYS A 22 -25.02 -17.47 -1.90
C LYS A 22 -24.72 -17.08 -0.46
N GLU A 23 -25.52 -17.55 0.49
CA GLU A 23 -25.33 -17.22 1.90
C GLU A 23 -24.05 -17.87 2.44
N LYS A 24 -23.72 -19.09 1.99
CA LYS A 24 -22.45 -19.76 2.27
C LYS A 24 -21.26 -18.92 1.77
N CYS A 25 -21.28 -18.51 0.51
CA CYS A 25 -20.23 -17.66 -0.06
C CYS A 25 -20.11 -16.32 0.68
N LYS A 26 -21.24 -15.71 1.05
CA LYS A 26 -21.28 -14.47 1.83
C LYS A 26 -20.64 -14.64 3.20
N LEU A 27 -20.97 -15.70 3.94
CA LEU A 27 -20.35 -15.99 5.23
C LEU A 27 -18.84 -16.20 5.09
N LEU A 28 -18.40 -16.97 4.09
CA LEU A 28 -16.98 -17.16 3.81
C LEU A 28 -16.25 -15.83 3.58
N ILE A 29 -16.84 -14.91 2.79
CA ILE A 29 -16.28 -13.57 2.55
C ILE A 29 -16.24 -12.73 3.84
N GLU A 30 -17.31 -12.77 4.65
CA GLU A 30 -17.37 -12.01 5.89
C GLU A 30 -16.36 -12.49 6.93
N SER A 31 -16.05 -13.79 6.94
CA SER A 31 -15.05 -14.44 7.80
C SER A 31 -13.60 -14.25 7.34
N LEU A 32 -13.35 -13.66 6.17
CA LEU A 32 -11.97 -13.42 5.71
C LEU A 32 -11.24 -12.45 6.63
N SER A 33 -10.05 -12.87 7.07
CA SER A 33 -9.05 -12.01 7.70
C SER A 33 -7.74 -12.15 6.93
N PRO A 34 -6.95 -11.07 6.77
CA PRO A 34 -7.13 -9.70 7.27
C PRO A 34 -8.21 -8.88 6.53
N GLY A 35 -8.66 -7.76 7.11
CA GLY A 35 -9.73 -6.92 6.55
C GLY A 35 -9.43 -6.31 5.17
N GLU A 36 -8.14 -6.13 4.84
CA GLU A 36 -7.68 -5.72 3.52
C GLU A 36 -8.00 -6.79 2.46
N LEU A 37 -7.71 -8.06 2.74
CA LEU A 37 -8.05 -9.18 1.85
C LEU A 37 -9.56 -9.25 1.61
N LYS A 38 -10.34 -9.12 2.68
CA LYS A 38 -11.81 -9.07 2.59
C LYS A 38 -12.29 -7.95 1.66
N SER A 39 -11.71 -6.77 1.77
CA SER A 39 -12.08 -5.61 0.95
C SER A 39 -11.70 -5.81 -0.52
N GLU A 40 -10.52 -6.36 -0.79
CA GLU A 40 -10.08 -6.69 -2.16
C GLU A 40 -10.96 -7.76 -2.81
N VAL A 41 -11.30 -8.82 -2.07
CA VAL A 41 -12.19 -9.88 -2.55
C VAL A 41 -13.58 -9.31 -2.83
N LYS A 42 -14.16 -8.50 -1.93
CA LYS A 42 -15.44 -7.81 -2.17
C LYS A 42 -15.41 -6.94 -3.43
N ASN A 43 -14.29 -6.25 -3.67
CA ASN A 43 -14.13 -5.45 -4.88
C ASN A 43 -14.01 -6.33 -6.14
N ALA A 44 -13.22 -7.39 -6.10
CA ALA A 44 -13.04 -8.30 -7.23
C ALA A 44 -14.35 -9.02 -7.60
N ILE A 45 -15.15 -9.36 -6.59
CA ILE A 45 -16.49 -9.92 -6.77
C ILE A 45 -17.45 -8.97 -7.50
N ARG A 46 -17.27 -7.64 -7.42
CA ARG A 46 -18.07 -6.70 -8.23
C ARG A 46 -17.78 -6.85 -9.72
N LEU A 47 -16.58 -7.31 -10.08
CA LEU A 47 -16.15 -7.55 -11.46
C LEU A 47 -16.49 -8.97 -11.91
N VAL A 48 -16.50 -9.93 -10.98
CA VAL A 48 -16.82 -11.34 -11.24
C VAL A 48 -17.96 -11.78 -10.33
N PRO A 49 -19.23 -11.49 -10.69
CA PRO A 49 -20.38 -11.75 -9.82
C PRO A 49 -20.63 -13.25 -9.61
N ASP A 50 -20.19 -14.10 -10.53
CA ASP A 50 -20.29 -15.57 -10.42
C ASP A 50 -19.68 -16.10 -9.12
N ALA A 51 -18.59 -15.49 -8.65
CA ALA A 51 -17.91 -15.88 -7.41
C ALA A 51 -18.75 -15.58 -6.14
N ARG A 52 -19.92 -14.93 -6.26
CA ARG A 52 -20.87 -14.77 -5.15
C ARG A 52 -21.71 -16.00 -4.86
N SER A 53 -21.86 -16.89 -5.84
CA SER A 53 -22.76 -18.05 -5.73
C SER A 53 -22.03 -19.38 -5.95
N ASP A 54 -20.74 -19.31 -6.28
CA ASP A 54 -19.89 -20.47 -6.57
C ASP A 54 -18.70 -20.47 -5.61
N GLU A 55 -18.69 -21.43 -4.70
CA GLU A 55 -17.66 -21.62 -3.68
C GLU A 55 -16.28 -21.89 -4.28
N CYS A 56 -16.20 -22.65 -5.38
CA CYS A 56 -14.93 -22.96 -6.03
C CYS A 56 -14.32 -21.72 -6.68
N LYS A 57 -15.15 -20.93 -7.38
CA LYS A 57 -14.71 -19.64 -7.94
C LYS A 57 -14.31 -18.66 -6.83
N LEU A 58 -15.07 -18.60 -5.74
CA LEU A 58 -14.75 -17.77 -4.58
C LEU A 58 -13.40 -18.18 -3.96
N HIS A 59 -13.19 -19.47 -3.74
CA HIS A 59 -11.95 -19.99 -3.17
C HIS A 59 -10.73 -19.61 -4.02
N ASN A 60 -10.80 -19.84 -5.33
CA ASN A 60 -9.72 -19.49 -6.25
C ASN A 60 -9.44 -17.99 -6.28
N LEU A 61 -10.49 -17.17 -6.22
CA LEU A 61 -10.35 -15.71 -6.17
C LEU A 61 -9.68 -15.25 -4.88
N VAL A 62 -10.10 -15.79 -3.73
CA VAL A 62 -9.49 -15.49 -2.42
C VAL A 62 -8.02 -15.89 -2.43
N LEU A 63 -7.70 -17.08 -2.94
CA LEU A 63 -6.33 -17.57 -3.04
C LEU A 63 -5.45 -16.65 -3.90
N ASP A 64 -5.90 -16.25 -5.08
CA ASP A 64 -5.16 -15.33 -5.96
C ASP A 64 -4.88 -13.98 -5.26
N LYS A 65 -5.89 -13.40 -4.60
CA LYS A 65 -5.71 -12.13 -3.87
C LYS A 65 -4.77 -12.27 -2.69
N ALA A 66 -4.90 -13.32 -1.89
CA ALA A 66 -4.02 -13.56 -0.76
C ALA A 66 -2.56 -13.71 -1.20
N LEU A 67 -2.29 -14.50 -2.26
CA LEU A 67 -0.94 -14.68 -2.80
C LEU A 67 -0.37 -13.37 -3.35
N LYS A 68 -1.20 -12.56 -4.03
CA LYS A 68 -0.79 -11.26 -4.53
C LYS A 68 -0.41 -10.31 -3.39
N GLN A 69 -1.24 -10.24 -2.35
CA GLN A 69 -0.97 -9.42 -1.17
C GLN A 69 0.32 -9.85 -0.46
N ASP A 70 0.54 -11.14 -0.28
CA ASP A 70 1.78 -11.65 0.34
C ASP A 70 3.02 -11.30 -0.50
N ARG A 71 2.94 -11.45 -1.83
CA ARG A 71 4.02 -11.02 -2.74
C ARG A 71 4.28 -9.51 -2.64
N ASP A 72 3.23 -8.69 -2.61
CA ASP A 72 3.33 -7.24 -2.51
C ASP A 72 3.87 -6.80 -1.15
N PHE A 73 3.53 -7.51 -0.07
CA PHE A 73 4.09 -7.32 1.26
C PHE A 73 5.59 -7.64 1.28
N ARG A 74 5.99 -8.80 0.76
CA ARG A 74 7.41 -9.20 0.63
C ARG A 74 8.22 -8.21 -0.22
N ARG A 75 7.65 -7.73 -1.34
CA ARG A 75 8.30 -6.72 -2.19
C ARG A 75 8.51 -5.41 -1.43
N ARG A 76 7.47 -4.90 -0.76
CA ARG A 76 7.57 -3.67 0.06
C ARG A 76 8.61 -3.80 1.17
N LYS A 77 8.67 -4.96 1.83
CA LYS A 77 9.67 -5.22 2.88
C LYS A 77 11.12 -5.17 2.33
N ARG A 78 11.37 -5.73 1.15
CA ARG A 78 12.70 -5.67 0.50
C ARG A 78 13.07 -4.24 0.08
N SER A 79 12.14 -3.51 -0.52
CA SER A 79 12.38 -2.12 -0.97
C SER A 79 12.77 -1.19 0.17
N ARG A 80 12.19 -1.35 1.37
CA ARG A 80 12.59 -0.56 2.55
C ARG A 80 14.01 -0.87 3.04
N TYR A 81 14.51 -2.08 2.79
CA TYR A 81 15.88 -2.44 3.15
C TYR A 81 16.88 -1.81 2.18
N ASP A 82 16.60 -1.87 0.88
CA ASP A 82 17.44 -1.26 -0.17
C ASP A 82 17.61 0.26 0.03
N GLU A 83 16.49 0.97 0.27
CA GLU A 83 16.47 2.43 0.49
C GLU A 83 17.25 2.87 1.75
N GLN A 84 17.40 1.98 2.74
CA GLN A 84 18.20 2.27 3.94
C GLN A 84 19.71 2.16 3.70
N PHE A 85 20.16 1.36 2.73
CA PHE A 85 21.57 1.17 2.41
C PHE A 85 22.05 2.06 1.25
N ASP A 86 21.16 2.56 0.41
CA ASP A 86 21.47 3.49 -0.69
C ASP A 86 21.57 4.97 -0.28
N LYS A 87 21.71 5.29 1.02
CA LYS A 87 22.10 6.66 1.41
C LYS A 87 23.60 6.80 1.22
N PRO A 88 24.10 7.51 0.17
CA PRO A 88 25.51 7.82 0.10
C PRO A 88 25.87 8.66 1.33
N ASP A 89 26.86 8.18 2.09
CA ASP A 89 27.53 8.97 3.12
C ASP A 89 27.89 10.32 2.49
N LYS A 90 27.26 11.40 2.97
CA LYS A 90 27.64 12.76 2.59
C LYS A 90 29.11 12.91 2.98
N PRO A 91 30.05 13.14 2.05
CA PRO A 91 31.42 13.36 2.45
C PRO A 91 31.47 14.64 3.28
N ALA A 92 31.92 14.49 4.53
CA ALA A 92 32.19 15.59 5.42
C ALA A 92 33.12 16.58 4.71
N LYS A 93 32.61 17.79 4.42
CA LYS A 93 33.43 18.88 3.88
C LYS A 93 34.47 19.26 4.95
N LEU A 94 35.66 18.69 4.81
CA LEU A 94 36.87 19.12 5.51
C LEU A 94 37.16 20.56 5.09
N GLN A 95 36.76 21.45 5.97
CA GLN A 95 37.19 22.84 6.06
C GLN A 95 38.71 22.85 6.26
N ASN A 96 39.46 23.16 5.19
CA ASN A 96 40.88 23.49 5.32
C ASN A 96 41.24 24.74 4.51
N ARG A 97 41.25 25.86 5.25
CA ARG A 97 42.19 26.99 5.25
C ARG A 97 43.01 27.36 4.00
N LYS A 98 42.91 28.68 3.73
CA LYS A 98 43.92 29.65 3.24
C LYS A 98 43.98 29.94 1.72
N SER A 99 43.51 31.14 1.39
CA SER A 99 43.84 31.93 0.18
C SER A 99 45.35 32.22 0.06
N PRO A 100 45.85 32.53 -1.14
CA PRO A 100 46.27 33.93 -1.41
C PRO A 100 45.91 34.47 -2.82
N VAL A 101 45.48 35.75 -2.85
CA VAL A 101 45.82 36.89 -3.76
C VAL A 101 46.35 36.61 -5.20
N ASP A 102 46.00 37.31 -6.31
CA ASP A 102 45.65 38.74 -6.48
C ASP A 102 45.29 39.15 -7.95
N HIS A 103 44.61 40.31 -8.12
CA HIS A 103 44.51 41.25 -9.29
C HIS A 103 43.64 40.83 -10.52
N ALA A 104 42.78 41.63 -11.17
CA ALA A 104 42.37 43.04 -11.12
C ALA A 104 41.03 43.22 -11.88
N GLY A 105 40.23 44.26 -11.55
CA GLY A 105 39.07 44.66 -12.36
C GLY A 105 38.11 45.62 -11.64
N ARG A 106 38.42 46.91 -11.67
CA ARG A 106 37.79 48.03 -10.96
C ARG A 106 36.50 48.51 -11.67
N GLY A 107 35.44 48.79 -10.92
CA GLY A 107 34.25 49.51 -11.43
C GLY A 107 33.27 49.91 -10.32
N GLN A 108 33.48 51.09 -9.72
CA GLN A 108 32.50 51.88 -8.94
C GLN A 108 31.46 52.46 -9.94
N TYR A 109 30.21 52.90 -9.66
CA TYR A 109 29.63 53.74 -8.60
C TYR A 109 28.09 53.87 -8.80
N GLY A 110 27.35 54.29 -7.76
CA GLY A 110 26.01 54.91 -7.82
C GLY A 110 24.94 54.20 -6.97
N ARG A 111 24.60 54.55 -5.71
CA ARG A 111 24.20 55.80 -5.00
C ARG A 111 22.66 55.97 -4.87
N SER A 112 22.16 55.58 -3.68
CA SER A 112 21.04 56.10 -2.83
C SER A 112 19.60 56.10 -3.41
N GLU A 113 18.52 55.88 -2.66
CA GLU A 113 18.12 56.46 -1.36
C GLU A 113 17.16 55.58 -0.52
N LYS A 114 17.15 55.86 0.78
CA LYS A 114 16.29 55.32 1.85
C LYS A 114 15.04 56.19 1.99
N LYS A 115 13.89 55.67 2.45
CA LYS A 115 12.99 56.36 3.43
C LYS A 115 12.13 55.37 4.23
N THR A 116 11.82 55.82 5.44
CA THR A 116 11.41 55.17 6.69
C THR A 116 9.89 55.22 6.98
N GLY A 117 9.32 54.10 7.45
CA GLY A 117 8.19 53.92 8.43
C GLY A 117 6.80 54.56 8.16
N PRO A 118 5.80 54.39 9.06
CA PRO A 118 5.67 53.41 10.16
C PRO A 118 4.31 52.65 10.23
N GLN A 119 4.32 51.68 11.15
CA GLN A 119 3.24 51.02 11.92
C GLN A 119 1.84 51.66 11.96
N ARG A 120 0.81 50.80 11.87
CA ARG A 120 -0.45 50.93 12.61
C ARG A 120 -1.02 49.55 12.93
#